data_AF-A0A519RSY7-F1
#
_entry.id   AF-A0A519RSY7-F1
#
_cell.length_a   1.000
_cell.length_b   1.000
_cell.length_c   1.000
_cell.angle_alpha   90.00
_cell.angle_beta   90.00
_cell.angle_gamma   90.00
#
_symmetry.space_group_name_H-M   'P 1'
#
loop_
_entity.id
_entity.type
_entity.pdbx_description
1 polymer ?
#
loop_
_entity_poly.entity_id
_entity_poly.type
_entity_poly.pdbx_seq_one_letter_code
_entity_poly.pdbx_strand_id
1 'polypeptide(L)'
;MKNFYKIKFNLVGMLALVAGLLMQNKVYSQTTLVAGDILFTGYNTIPAPQDNADIISFVLLRDISNNTVINFTDRGYFGNNIWQAVTSTEGTIRWTSGSFLPMGTEVQITALSAQARIPGGSLTTNGTVVKTEHYSSTYNNASTGMLLASTGDQIIAFQGGTSPSDSGVVFIAGLHYTQCGSGGVNTNDNWDTAACFDSPTKSMMPPGLQNGFSAFKTTIPGGTTNNYSGLFQCTGAPYA
;
A
#
# COMPACT_ATOMS: atom_id res chain seq x y z
N MET A 1 -57.02 26.20 5.80
CA MET A 1 -56.31 26.61 7.02
C MET A 1 -55.27 25.54 7.32
N LYS A 2 -53.97 25.86 7.26
CA LYS A 2 -52.87 24.89 7.40
C LYS A 2 -52.54 24.73 8.89
N ASN A 3 -52.74 23.52 9.43
CA ASN A 3 -52.37 23.20 10.81
C ASN A 3 -50.86 23.07 10.94
N PHE A 4 -50.21 24.09 11.50
CA PHE A 4 -48.82 23.99 11.94
C PHE A 4 -48.77 23.26 13.28
N TYR A 5 -48.26 22.03 13.29
CA TYR A 5 -47.97 21.30 14.53
C TYR A 5 -46.81 21.99 15.26
N LYS A 6 -47.07 22.45 16.50
CA LYS A 6 -46.03 22.97 17.40
C LYS A 6 -45.29 21.79 18.02
N ILE A 7 -44.07 21.53 17.58
CA ILE A 7 -43.17 20.56 18.21
C ILE A 7 -42.74 21.15 19.56
N LYS A 8 -43.15 20.54 20.67
CA LYS A 8 -42.72 20.92 22.03
C LYS A 8 -41.49 20.11 22.41
N PHE A 9 -40.32 20.73 22.39
CA PHE A 9 -39.12 20.14 22.99
C PHE A 9 -39.19 20.32 24.51
N ASN A 10 -39.31 19.22 25.24
CA ASN A 10 -39.19 19.18 26.69
C ASN A 10 -37.70 19.09 27.08
N LEU A 11 -37.35 19.65 28.24
CA LEU A 11 -35.96 19.78 28.72
C LEU A 11 -35.21 18.44 28.72
N VAL A 12 -35.90 17.35 29.03
CA VAL A 12 -35.39 15.97 28.98
C VAL A 12 -35.02 15.53 27.56
N GLY A 13 -35.84 15.89 26.56
CA GLY A 13 -35.54 15.64 25.15
C GLY A 13 -34.35 16.45 24.65
N MET A 14 -34.19 17.69 25.13
CA MET A 14 -32.99 18.50 24.84
C MET A 14 -31.73 17.92 25.50
N LEU A 15 -31.79 17.49 26.76
CA LEU A 15 -30.66 16.84 27.44
C LEU A 15 -30.27 15.52 26.77
N ALA A 16 -31.25 14.72 26.33
CA ALA A 16 -30.98 13.47 25.61
C ALA A 16 -30.34 13.71 24.23
N LEU A 17 -30.77 14.75 23.51
CA LEU A 17 -30.17 15.15 22.23
C LEU A 17 -28.73 15.64 22.42
N VAL A 18 -28.48 16.48 23.43
CA VAL A 18 -27.14 16.99 23.77
C VAL A 18 -26.22 15.87 24.26
N ALA A 19 -26.72 14.95 25.10
CA ALA A 19 -25.97 13.78 25.51
C ALA A 19 -25.63 12.87 24.32
N GLY A 20 -26.57 12.67 23.38
CA GLY A 20 -26.32 11.94 22.13
C GLY A 20 -25.29 12.62 21.20
N LEU A 21 -25.26 13.96 21.18
CA LEU A 21 -24.24 14.76 20.47
C LEU A 21 -22.85 14.72 21.16
N LEU A 22 -22.81 14.53 22.48
CA LEU A 22 -21.56 14.41 23.26
C LEU A 22 -21.00 12.99 23.29
N MET A 23 -21.83 11.98 22.97
CA MET A 23 -21.40 10.59 22.74
C MET A 23 -20.91 10.34 21.31
N GLN A 24 -20.55 11.39 20.57
CA GLN A 24 -19.90 11.21 19.27
C GLN A 24 -18.63 10.39 19.46
N ASN A 25 -18.63 9.20 18.85
CA ASN A 25 -17.49 8.31 18.77
C ASN A 25 -16.23 9.13 18.49
N LYS A 26 -15.14 8.90 19.25
CA LYS A 26 -13.83 9.44 18.88
C LYS A 26 -13.49 8.92 17.49
N VAL A 27 -13.81 9.70 16.46
CA VAL A 27 -13.30 9.49 15.12
C VAL A 27 -11.84 9.88 15.22
N TYR A 28 -10.97 8.90 15.42
CA TYR A 28 -9.55 9.11 15.23
C TYR A 28 -9.38 9.42 13.75
N SER A 29 -9.11 10.68 13.43
CA SER A 29 -8.65 11.03 12.09
C SER A 29 -7.38 10.23 11.85
N GLN A 30 -7.41 9.35 10.86
CA GLN A 30 -6.19 8.70 10.38
C GLN A 30 -5.20 9.76 9.91
N THR A 31 -3.93 9.37 9.84
CA THR A 31 -2.92 10.22 9.23
C THR A 31 -3.10 10.23 7.72
N THR A 32 -3.31 11.41 7.14
CA THR A 32 -3.25 11.60 5.69
C THR A 32 -1.79 11.62 5.27
N LEU A 33 -1.44 10.69 4.40
CA LEU A 33 -0.12 10.49 3.83
C LEU A 33 -0.05 11.09 2.43
N VAL A 34 1.13 11.59 2.09
CA VAL A 34 1.47 12.07 0.75
C VAL A 34 2.64 11.27 0.17
N ALA A 35 2.93 11.49 -1.11
CA ALA A 35 4.09 10.89 -1.75
C ALA A 35 5.37 11.15 -0.94
N GLY A 36 6.12 10.10 -0.61
CA GLY A 36 7.37 10.17 0.15
C GLY A 36 7.21 10.04 1.67
N ASP A 37 6.00 9.82 2.20
CA ASP A 37 5.79 9.62 3.63
C ASP A 37 6.17 8.20 4.11
N ILE A 38 6.42 7.27 3.19
CA ILE A 38 7.00 5.95 3.46
C ILE A 38 8.10 5.63 2.44
N LEU A 39 9.01 4.73 2.81
CA LEU A 39 10.03 4.17 1.92
C LEU A 39 9.98 2.65 1.96
N PHE A 40 9.82 1.98 0.82
CA PHE A 40 9.98 0.54 0.74
C PHE A 40 11.44 0.13 1.00
N THR A 41 11.62 -0.87 1.86
CA THR A 41 12.93 -1.40 2.27
C THR A 41 13.11 -2.88 1.97
N GLY A 42 12.03 -3.60 1.71
CA GLY A 42 12.10 -5.03 1.44
C GLY A 42 11.07 -5.46 0.43
N TYR A 43 11.54 -6.26 -0.52
CA TYR A 43 10.74 -7.03 -1.46
C TYR A 43 11.33 -8.44 -1.53
N ASN A 44 10.59 -9.42 -1.05
CA ASN A 44 11.02 -10.81 -1.03
C ASN A 44 9.93 -11.72 -1.59
N THR A 45 10.18 -12.21 -2.81
CA THR A 45 9.39 -13.25 -3.47
C THR A 45 10.03 -14.58 -3.15
N ILE A 46 9.50 -15.31 -2.18
CA ILE A 46 9.97 -16.67 -1.91
C ILE A 46 9.09 -17.62 -2.74
N PRO A 47 9.62 -18.28 -3.78
CA PRO A 47 8.84 -19.28 -4.51
C PRO A 47 8.50 -20.45 -3.57
N ALA A 48 7.22 -20.81 -3.54
CA ALA A 48 6.66 -21.94 -2.77
C ALA A 48 7.44 -23.26 -3.05
N PRO A 49 7.48 -24.21 -2.09
CA PRO A 49 6.28 -24.84 -1.55
C PRO A 49 6.17 -24.77 -0.01
N GLN A 50 4.96 -24.51 0.46
CA GLN A 50 4.50 -24.46 1.86
C GLN A 50 4.96 -23.22 2.67
N ASP A 51 3.97 -22.39 3.02
CA ASP A 51 3.97 -21.33 4.05
C ASP A 51 4.71 -20.01 3.80
N ASN A 52 5.38 -19.83 2.67
CA ASN A 52 6.08 -18.58 2.37
C ASN A 52 5.19 -17.62 1.58
N ALA A 53 4.52 -16.73 2.29
CA ALA A 53 3.91 -15.57 1.68
C ALA A 53 4.97 -14.53 1.29
N ASP A 54 4.70 -13.78 0.23
CA ASP A 54 5.52 -12.64 -0.13
C ASP A 54 5.64 -11.67 1.05
N ILE A 55 6.86 -11.15 1.21
CA ILE A 55 7.19 -10.20 2.28
C ILE A 55 7.51 -8.86 1.65
N ILE A 56 6.82 -7.84 2.14
CA ILE A 56 7.12 -6.45 1.85
C ILE A 56 7.48 -5.76 3.15
N SER A 57 8.47 -4.88 3.14
CA SER A 57 8.72 -3.98 4.27
C SER A 57 8.90 -2.54 3.82
N PHE A 58 8.53 -1.63 4.70
CA PHE A 58 8.70 -0.20 4.52
C PHE A 58 8.99 0.48 5.85
N VAL A 59 9.65 1.62 5.79
CA VAL A 59 9.86 2.51 6.94
C VAL A 59 8.93 3.71 6.81
N LEU A 60 8.41 4.17 7.94
CA LEU A 60 7.67 5.42 8.03
C LEU A 60 8.65 6.61 8.01
N LEU A 61 8.42 7.58 7.12
CA LEU A 61 9.19 8.83 7.05
C LEU A 61 8.46 9.99 7.76
N ARG A 62 7.40 9.65 8.51
CA ARG A 62 6.68 10.52 9.44
C ARG A 62 5.95 9.70 10.49
N ASP A 63 5.52 10.35 11.55
CA ASP A 63 4.62 9.74 12.53
C ASP A 63 3.25 9.41 11.90
N ILE A 64 2.67 8.28 12.29
CA ILE A 64 1.28 7.94 11.97
C ILE A 64 0.48 7.64 13.23
N SER A 65 -0.78 8.07 13.22
CA SER A 65 -1.77 7.77 14.25
C SER A 65 -2.24 6.32 14.16
N ASN A 66 -2.79 5.81 15.27
CA ASN A 66 -3.58 4.58 15.23
C ASN A 66 -4.68 4.64 14.16
N ASN A 67 -5.05 3.48 13.60
CA ASN A 67 -6.01 3.32 12.52
C ASN A 67 -5.65 4.04 11.21
N THR A 68 -4.38 4.40 10.99
CA THR A 68 -3.92 4.84 9.67
C THR A 68 -4.00 3.69 8.68
N VAL A 69 -4.68 3.93 7.56
CA VAL A 69 -4.88 2.95 6.50
C VAL A 69 -3.87 3.19 5.39
N ILE A 70 -3.21 2.13 4.90
CA ILE A 70 -2.40 2.13 3.68
C ILE A 70 -2.80 0.91 2.86
N ASN A 71 -3.16 1.13 1.60
CA ASN A 71 -3.38 0.07 0.63
C ASN A 71 -2.09 -0.20 -0.16
N PHE A 72 -1.87 -1.46 -0.53
CA PHE A 72 -0.76 -1.90 -1.36
C PHE A 72 -1.31 -2.74 -2.50
N THR A 73 -0.88 -2.45 -3.72
CA THR A 73 -1.26 -3.20 -4.92
C THR A 73 -0.04 -3.62 -5.70
N ASP A 74 -0.11 -4.82 -6.26
CA ASP A 74 0.81 -5.36 -7.26
C ASP A 74 0.24 -5.22 -8.69
N ARG A 75 -0.76 -4.36 -8.89
CA ARG A 75 -1.30 -4.07 -10.22
C ARG A 75 -0.41 -3.09 -10.97
N GLY A 76 -0.03 -3.46 -12.19
CA GLY A 76 0.72 -2.61 -13.10
C GLY A 76 -0.07 -1.37 -13.52
N TYR A 77 0.55 -0.20 -13.53
CA TYR A 77 -0.05 1.02 -14.07
C TYR A 77 0.31 1.18 -15.55
N PHE A 78 -0.66 1.38 -16.42
CA PHE A 78 -0.44 1.51 -17.88
C PHE A 78 -0.63 2.94 -18.40
N GLY A 79 -0.80 3.93 -17.50
CA GLY A 79 -1.06 5.31 -17.87
C GLY A 79 -2.56 5.64 -17.96
N ASN A 80 -2.90 6.93 -17.92
CA ASN A 80 -4.28 7.43 -18.08
C ASN A 80 -5.32 6.77 -17.16
N ASN A 81 -4.93 6.45 -15.91
CA ASN A 81 -5.74 5.73 -14.93
C ASN A 81 -6.15 4.30 -15.36
N ILE A 82 -5.41 3.71 -16.30
CA ILE A 82 -5.56 2.31 -16.70
C ILE A 82 -4.59 1.48 -15.87
N TRP A 83 -5.11 0.41 -15.29
CA TRP A 83 -4.37 -0.52 -14.44
C TRP A 83 -4.55 -1.94 -14.97
N GLN A 84 -3.54 -2.77 -14.77
CA GLN A 84 -3.66 -4.21 -14.88
C GLN A 84 -4.93 -4.66 -14.13
N ALA A 85 -5.72 -5.49 -14.80
CA ALA A 85 -6.95 -6.00 -14.22
C ALA A 85 -6.63 -6.90 -13.02
N VAL A 86 -7.58 -7.01 -12.09
CA VAL A 86 -7.47 -7.97 -10.99
C VAL A 86 -7.63 -9.38 -11.58
N THR A 87 -6.52 -10.06 -11.84
CA THR A 87 -6.48 -11.46 -12.30
C THR A 87 -5.89 -12.38 -11.23
N SER A 88 -5.69 -13.66 -11.51
CA SER A 88 -5.22 -14.66 -10.53
C SER A 88 -3.92 -14.31 -9.81
N THR A 89 -3.15 -13.38 -10.34
CA THR A 89 -1.85 -12.95 -9.80
C THR A 89 -1.84 -11.53 -9.27
N GLU A 90 -2.87 -10.70 -9.53
CA GLU A 90 -2.90 -9.31 -9.08
C GLU A 90 -4.01 -9.02 -8.07
N GLY A 91 -3.78 -8.03 -7.21
CA GLY A 91 -4.75 -7.58 -6.22
C GLY A 91 -4.31 -6.35 -5.42
N THR A 92 -5.05 -6.14 -4.34
CA THR A 92 -4.83 -5.07 -3.40
C THR A 92 -5.04 -5.61 -1.98
N ILE A 93 -4.08 -5.36 -1.11
CA ILE A 93 -4.21 -5.54 0.33
C ILE A 93 -4.28 -4.19 1.03
N ARG A 94 -4.90 -4.17 2.21
CA ARG A 94 -5.04 -3.01 3.07
C ARG A 94 -4.48 -3.31 4.44
N TRP A 95 -3.45 -2.56 4.83
CA TRP A 95 -2.99 -2.52 6.21
C TRP A 95 -3.66 -1.38 6.97
N THR A 96 -4.08 -1.64 8.20
CA THR A 96 -4.57 -0.63 9.14
C THR A 96 -3.71 -0.71 10.39
N SER A 97 -2.96 0.35 10.71
CA SER A 97 -2.09 0.40 11.89
C SER A 97 -2.88 0.16 13.18
N GLY A 98 -2.34 -0.62 14.11
CA GLY A 98 -3.00 -0.96 15.38
C GLY A 98 -2.66 -0.04 16.55
N SER A 99 -1.70 0.88 16.36
CA SER A 99 -1.30 1.87 17.35
C SER A 99 -0.74 3.13 16.67
N PHE A 100 -0.44 4.15 17.46
CA PHE A 100 0.50 5.19 17.03
C PHE A 100 1.85 4.53 16.71
N LEU A 101 2.49 4.93 15.62
CA LEU A 101 3.83 4.50 15.24
C LEU A 101 4.67 5.75 14.89
N PRO A 102 5.82 5.96 15.55
CA PRO A 102 6.69 7.08 15.24
C PRO A 102 7.40 6.88 13.90
N MET A 103 7.87 7.98 13.31
CA MET A 103 8.81 8.00 12.20
C MET A 103 10.02 7.08 12.48
N GLY A 104 10.54 6.44 11.44
CA GLY A 104 11.63 5.47 11.53
C GLY A 104 11.17 4.07 11.93
N THR A 105 9.88 3.86 12.23
CA THR A 105 9.32 2.53 12.43
C THR A 105 9.35 1.74 11.13
N GLU A 106 9.93 0.54 11.15
CA GLU A 106 9.79 -0.44 10.08
C GLU A 106 8.48 -1.23 10.26
N VAL A 107 7.71 -1.35 9.19
CA VAL A 107 6.55 -2.24 9.10
C VAL A 107 6.84 -3.33 8.09
N GLN A 108 6.64 -4.58 8.51
CA GLN A 108 6.76 -5.76 7.68
C GLN A 108 5.38 -6.38 7.50
N ILE A 109 5.00 -6.65 6.25
CA ILE A 109 3.77 -7.36 5.91
C ILE A 109 4.17 -8.69 5.26
N THR A 110 3.61 -9.77 5.82
CA THR A 110 3.79 -11.15 5.33
C THR A 110 2.39 -11.74 5.15
N ALA A 111 2.01 -11.99 3.90
CA ALA A 111 0.62 -12.30 3.53
C ALA A 111 -0.41 -11.30 4.09
N LEU A 112 -1.17 -11.74 5.10
CA LEU A 112 -2.27 -11.01 5.74
C LEU A 112 -1.95 -10.72 7.22
N SER A 113 -0.67 -10.72 7.57
CA SER A 113 -0.17 -10.33 8.89
C SER A 113 0.80 -9.16 8.76
N ALA A 114 0.80 -8.29 9.77
CA ALA A 114 1.72 -7.16 9.85
C ALA A 114 2.42 -7.11 11.21
N GLN A 115 3.70 -6.80 11.18
CA GLN A 115 4.53 -6.53 12.34
C GLN A 115 5.19 -5.16 12.20
N ALA A 116 5.43 -4.48 13.32
CA ALA A 116 6.16 -3.22 13.36
C ALA A 116 7.34 -3.32 14.32
N ARG A 117 8.44 -2.65 13.95
CA ARG A 117 9.65 -2.48 14.75
C ARG A 117 9.92 -0.98 14.89
N ILE A 118 9.62 -0.44 16.06
CA ILE A 118 10.02 0.91 16.46
C ILE A 118 11.56 0.95 16.54
N PRO A 119 12.23 2.07 16.22
CA PRO A 119 13.69 2.19 16.32
C PRO A 119 14.25 1.66 17.65
N GLY A 120 15.22 0.76 17.58
CA GLY A 120 15.83 0.11 18.75
C GLY A 120 14.98 -0.99 19.42
N GLY A 121 13.78 -1.28 18.92
CA GLY A 121 12.88 -2.31 19.43
C GLY A 121 12.96 -3.65 18.67
N SER A 122 12.13 -4.59 19.11
CA SER A 122 11.89 -5.87 18.42
C SER A 122 10.66 -5.80 17.52
N LEU A 123 10.55 -6.70 16.53
CA LEU A 123 9.31 -6.86 15.76
C LEU A 123 8.18 -7.34 16.68
N THR A 124 7.04 -6.65 16.60
CA THR A 124 5.81 -7.01 17.32
C THR A 124 4.63 -6.88 16.39
N THR A 125 3.59 -7.70 16.56
CA THR A 125 2.36 -7.61 15.75
C THR A 125 1.75 -6.22 15.84
N ASN A 126 1.46 -5.60 14.69
CA ASN A 126 0.82 -4.29 14.66
C ASN A 126 -0.16 -4.16 13.50
N GLY A 127 -1.42 -3.90 13.86
CA GLY A 127 -2.47 -3.65 12.89
C GLY A 127 -3.04 -4.92 12.27
N THR A 128 -3.88 -4.73 11.26
CA THR A 128 -4.55 -5.80 10.52
C THR A 128 -4.28 -5.64 9.04
N VAL A 129 -4.19 -6.76 8.32
CA VAL A 129 -4.07 -6.77 6.85
C VAL A 129 -5.24 -7.55 6.28
N VAL A 130 -5.96 -6.96 5.34
CA VAL A 130 -7.10 -7.59 4.67
C VAL A 130 -6.99 -7.40 3.16
N LYS A 131 -7.50 -8.34 2.37
CA LYS A 131 -7.65 -8.14 0.93
C LYS A 131 -8.80 -7.16 0.66
N THR A 132 -8.60 -6.21 -0.24
CA THR A 132 -9.66 -5.32 -0.74
C THR A 132 -10.03 -5.64 -2.18
N GLU A 133 -9.06 -6.11 -2.97
CA GLU A 133 -9.28 -6.62 -4.32
C GLU A 133 -8.44 -7.89 -4.53
N HIS A 134 -9.04 -8.95 -5.05
CA HIS A 134 -8.32 -10.17 -5.43
C HIS A 134 -9.17 -11.03 -6.37
N TYR A 135 -8.53 -11.71 -7.31
CA TYR A 135 -9.23 -12.62 -8.22
C TYR A 135 -9.51 -13.96 -7.53
N SER A 136 -10.78 -14.36 -7.58
CA SER A 136 -11.29 -15.56 -6.91
C SER A 136 -11.42 -16.73 -7.90
N SER A 137 -10.31 -17.31 -8.39
CA SER A 137 -10.41 -18.63 -9.03
C SER A 137 -9.16 -19.50 -8.84
N THR A 138 -9.43 -20.73 -8.38
CA THR A 138 -8.65 -21.99 -8.36
C THR A 138 -7.22 -22.00 -7.79
N TYR A 139 -6.45 -20.92 -7.87
CA TYR A 139 -5.32 -20.68 -6.97
C TYR A 139 -5.90 -20.29 -5.62
N ASN A 140 -6.22 -21.31 -4.81
CA ASN A 140 -6.70 -21.18 -3.43
C ASN A 140 -5.61 -20.56 -2.54
N ASN A 141 -5.38 -19.27 -2.71
CA ASN A 141 -4.49 -18.49 -1.88
C ASN A 141 -5.28 -17.44 -1.09
N ALA A 142 -6.45 -17.84 -0.60
CA ALA A 142 -7.27 -17.05 0.33
C ALA A 142 -6.47 -16.57 1.55
N SER A 143 -5.38 -17.27 1.89
CA SER A 143 -4.44 -16.98 2.97
C SER A 143 -3.21 -16.14 2.59
N THR A 144 -2.83 -16.01 1.32
CA THR A 144 -1.69 -15.16 0.92
C THR A 144 -2.16 -13.75 0.58
N GLY A 145 -1.33 -12.75 0.84
CA GLY A 145 -1.63 -11.34 0.55
C GLY A 145 -1.59 -11.05 -0.95
N MET A 146 -0.56 -10.32 -1.38
CA MET A 146 -0.22 -10.11 -2.80
C MET A 146 0.53 -11.34 -3.35
N LEU A 147 0.63 -11.45 -4.69
CA LEU A 147 1.34 -12.55 -5.37
C LEU A 147 2.38 -12.00 -6.33
N LEU A 148 3.57 -11.80 -5.78
CA LEU A 148 4.66 -11.11 -6.43
C LEU A 148 5.49 -12.07 -7.29
N ALA A 149 5.69 -11.72 -8.56
CA ALA A 149 6.44 -12.57 -9.49
C ALA A 149 7.96 -12.50 -9.27
N SER A 150 8.64 -13.66 -9.24
CA SER A 150 10.10 -13.74 -9.11
C SER A 150 10.88 -13.22 -10.34
N THR A 151 10.19 -12.98 -11.45
CA THR A 151 10.73 -12.36 -12.66
C THR A 151 10.63 -10.83 -12.66
N GLY A 152 10.12 -10.24 -11.58
CA GLY A 152 9.87 -8.82 -11.44
C GLY A 152 8.38 -8.50 -11.35
N ASP A 153 8.06 -7.47 -10.56
CA ASP A 153 6.71 -6.98 -10.29
C ASP A 153 6.77 -5.53 -9.79
N GLN A 154 5.63 -4.93 -9.50
CA GLN A 154 5.50 -3.65 -8.83
C GLN A 154 4.83 -3.80 -7.47
N ILE A 155 5.12 -2.86 -6.58
CA ILE A 155 4.27 -2.59 -5.41
C ILE A 155 4.03 -1.09 -5.36
N ILE A 156 2.77 -0.70 -5.27
CA ILE A 156 2.36 0.69 -5.16
C ILE A 156 1.53 0.86 -3.88
N ALA A 157 1.99 1.74 -3.01
CA ALA A 157 1.29 2.14 -1.80
C ALA A 157 0.39 3.36 -2.06
N PHE A 158 -0.83 3.33 -1.55
CA PHE A 158 -1.79 4.42 -1.72
C PHE A 158 -2.77 4.56 -0.56
N GLN A 159 -3.36 5.74 -0.46
CA GLN A 159 -4.47 6.07 0.42
C GLN A 159 -5.69 6.52 -0.39
N GLY A 160 -6.87 6.37 0.21
CA GLY A 160 -8.13 6.63 -0.48
C GLY A 160 -8.59 5.40 -1.27
N GLY A 161 -9.90 5.15 -1.26
CA GLY A 161 -10.50 4.02 -1.97
C GLY A 161 -10.08 2.64 -1.49
N THR A 162 -10.50 1.64 -2.29
CA THR A 162 -10.16 0.22 -2.17
C THR A 162 -9.40 -0.31 -3.38
N SER A 163 -9.47 0.41 -4.50
CA SER A 163 -8.75 0.19 -5.75
C SER A 163 -7.84 1.39 -6.05
N PRO A 164 -6.66 1.18 -6.66
CA PRO A 164 -5.79 2.27 -7.10
C PRO A 164 -6.43 3.19 -8.16
N SER A 165 -7.52 2.75 -8.81
CA SER A 165 -8.26 3.55 -9.80
C SER A 165 -9.40 4.38 -9.21
N ASP A 166 -9.68 4.26 -7.92
CA ASP A 166 -10.81 4.96 -7.27
C ASP A 166 -10.60 6.48 -7.22
N SER A 167 -11.70 7.22 -7.18
CA SER A 167 -11.64 8.68 -7.01
C SER A 167 -11.09 9.05 -5.64
N GLY A 168 -10.20 10.05 -5.60
CA GLY A 168 -9.57 10.52 -4.36
C GLY A 168 -8.40 9.67 -3.87
N VAL A 169 -7.92 8.72 -4.68
CA VAL A 169 -6.68 7.98 -4.41
C VAL A 169 -5.47 8.92 -4.44
N VAL A 170 -4.57 8.75 -3.46
CA VAL A 170 -3.28 9.42 -3.36
C VAL A 170 -2.20 8.35 -3.29
N PHE A 171 -1.27 8.36 -4.24
CA PHE A 171 -0.11 7.46 -4.23
C PHE A 171 0.97 7.97 -3.26
N ILE A 172 1.51 7.07 -2.45
CA ILE A 172 2.42 7.37 -1.34
C ILE A 172 3.83 6.92 -1.69
N ALA A 173 3.97 5.70 -2.17
CA ALA A 173 5.26 5.15 -2.58
C ALA A 173 5.10 4.10 -3.69
N GLY A 174 6.17 3.88 -4.46
CA GLY A 174 6.24 2.85 -5.50
C GLY A 174 7.59 2.14 -5.54
N LEU A 175 7.56 0.83 -5.69
CA LEU A 175 8.73 0.01 -5.99
C LEU A 175 8.45 -0.75 -7.28
N HIS A 176 9.38 -0.71 -8.23
CA HIS A 176 9.29 -1.50 -9.46
C HIS A 176 10.50 -2.42 -9.61
N TYR A 177 10.27 -3.66 -10.02
CA TYR A 177 11.29 -4.72 -9.99
C TYR A 177 11.51 -5.39 -11.35
N THR A 178 10.84 -4.92 -12.40
CA THR A 178 10.99 -5.47 -13.76
C THR A 178 11.77 -4.52 -14.67
N GLN A 179 12.46 -5.08 -15.67
CA GLN A 179 12.91 -4.35 -16.85
C GLN A 179 12.14 -4.87 -18.05
N CYS A 180 11.50 -3.96 -18.79
CA CYS A 180 10.90 -4.28 -20.07
C CYS A 180 12.00 -4.65 -21.09
N GLY A 181 11.98 -5.88 -21.60
CA GLY A 181 13.04 -6.48 -22.43
C GLY A 181 12.96 -6.21 -23.94
N SER A 182 11.86 -5.66 -24.45
CA SER A 182 11.63 -5.49 -25.89
C SER A 182 11.31 -4.03 -26.25
N GLY A 183 12.31 -3.32 -26.77
CA GLY A 183 12.14 -2.04 -27.50
C GLY A 183 11.73 -0.82 -26.67
N GLY A 184 11.34 -1.00 -25.39
CA GLY A 184 10.99 0.09 -24.49
C GLY A 184 12.19 0.72 -23.80
N VAL A 185 12.20 2.05 -23.70
CA VAL A 185 13.13 2.75 -22.83
C VAL A 185 12.67 2.53 -21.39
N ASN A 186 13.57 2.06 -20.54
CA ASN A 186 13.36 1.93 -19.11
C ASN A 186 14.05 3.13 -18.44
N THR A 187 13.28 4.08 -17.93
CA THR A 187 13.86 5.26 -17.25
C THR A 187 13.59 5.19 -15.77
N ASN A 188 14.44 5.85 -14.99
CA ASN A 188 14.17 6.01 -13.57
C ASN A 188 12.96 6.91 -13.29
N ASP A 189 12.70 7.85 -14.18
CA ASP A 189 11.68 8.88 -13.98
C ASP A 189 10.28 8.46 -14.45
N ASN A 190 10.19 7.39 -15.22
CA ASN A 190 8.93 6.88 -15.75
C ASN A 190 9.12 5.39 -16.06
N TRP A 191 8.91 4.55 -15.04
CA TRP A 191 9.02 3.09 -15.16
C TRP A 191 8.29 2.59 -16.41
N ASP A 192 8.79 1.52 -17.02
CA ASP A 192 8.31 0.90 -18.28
C ASP A 192 7.49 1.81 -19.20
N THR A 193 8.17 2.49 -20.14
CA THR A 193 7.50 3.40 -21.07
C THR A 193 6.36 2.73 -21.86
N ALA A 194 5.47 3.54 -22.44
CA ALA A 194 4.32 3.08 -23.21
C ALA A 194 4.66 2.11 -24.38
N ALA A 195 5.92 2.05 -24.82
CA ALA A 195 6.39 1.09 -25.82
C ALA A 195 6.45 -0.37 -25.29
N CYS A 196 6.36 -0.57 -23.98
CA CYS A 196 6.34 -1.89 -23.35
C CYS A 196 4.96 -2.55 -23.46
N PHE A 197 4.93 -3.84 -23.75
CA PHE A 197 3.70 -4.64 -23.80
C PHE A 197 3.03 -4.69 -22.42
N ASP A 198 1.71 -4.51 -22.38
CA ASP A 198 0.93 -4.60 -21.14
C ASP A 198 0.97 -6.02 -20.58
N SER A 199 1.57 -6.16 -19.39
CA SER A 199 1.68 -7.42 -18.67
C SER A 199 1.52 -7.19 -17.17
N PRO A 200 1.23 -8.25 -16.40
CA PRO A 200 1.30 -8.24 -14.93
C PRO A 200 2.56 -7.61 -14.34
N THR A 201 3.69 -7.73 -15.03
CA THR A 201 5.00 -7.32 -14.53
C THR A 201 5.45 -5.95 -15.05
N LYS A 202 4.61 -5.29 -15.88
CA LYS A 202 4.85 -3.95 -16.41
C LYS A 202 4.20 -2.93 -15.50
N SER A 203 4.93 -1.85 -15.18
CA SER A 203 4.30 -0.69 -14.58
C SER A 203 4.98 0.61 -15.00
N MET A 204 4.16 1.57 -15.40
CA MET A 204 4.50 2.98 -15.42
C MET A 204 4.51 3.56 -14.01
N MET A 205 5.24 4.65 -13.80
CA MET A 205 5.16 5.37 -12.52
C MET A 205 3.77 6.04 -12.39
N PRO A 206 2.98 5.74 -11.35
CA PRO A 206 1.71 6.43 -11.11
C PRO A 206 1.89 7.94 -10.93
N PRO A 207 0.90 8.76 -11.33
CA PRO A 207 0.97 10.21 -11.19
C PRO A 207 1.19 10.65 -9.73
N GLY A 208 2.05 11.63 -9.52
CA GLY A 208 2.38 12.17 -8.20
C GLY A 208 3.54 11.46 -7.49
N LEU A 209 3.96 10.30 -7.96
CA LEU A 209 5.22 9.71 -7.53
C LEU A 209 6.41 10.33 -8.29
N GLN A 210 7.58 10.32 -7.65
CA GLN A 210 8.81 10.88 -8.18
C GLN A 210 9.98 9.94 -7.89
N ASN A 211 10.80 9.71 -8.91
CA ASN A 211 12.03 8.94 -8.81
C ASN A 211 12.97 9.52 -7.73
N GLY A 212 13.58 8.64 -6.94
CA GLY A 212 14.56 9.05 -5.93
C GLY A 212 13.94 9.71 -4.68
N PHE A 213 12.62 9.91 -4.67
CA PHE A 213 11.89 10.52 -3.57
C PHE A 213 10.80 9.59 -3.04
N SER A 214 9.82 9.26 -3.87
CA SER A 214 8.67 8.42 -3.51
C SER A 214 8.55 7.17 -4.37
N ALA A 215 9.37 7.02 -5.41
CA ALA A 215 9.42 5.80 -6.20
C ALA A 215 10.85 5.40 -6.58
N PHE A 216 11.08 4.10 -6.66
CA PHE A 216 12.38 3.51 -7.01
C PHE A 216 12.18 2.27 -7.89
N LYS A 217 13.12 2.00 -8.80
CA LYS A 217 13.31 0.68 -9.42
C LYS A 217 14.69 0.20 -9.10
N THR A 218 14.77 -1.12 -9.00
CA THR A 218 15.96 -1.83 -8.56
C THR A 218 16.78 -2.38 -9.73
N THR A 219 16.23 -2.38 -10.95
CA THR A 219 16.97 -2.75 -12.16
C THR A 219 17.80 -1.57 -12.68
N ILE A 220 19.03 -1.86 -13.11
CA ILE A 220 19.93 -0.86 -13.70
C ILE A 220 19.40 -0.52 -15.10
N PRO A 221 19.11 0.75 -15.42
CA PRO A 221 18.73 1.15 -16.78
C PRO A 221 19.80 0.72 -17.80
N GLY A 222 19.44 -0.15 -18.75
CA GLY A 222 20.35 -0.66 -19.78
C GLY A 222 21.19 -1.89 -19.37
N GLY A 223 20.94 -2.49 -18.20
CA GLY A 223 21.54 -3.76 -17.79
C GLY A 223 20.88 -5.00 -18.43
N THR A 224 21.50 -6.17 -18.25
CA THR A 224 21.00 -7.49 -18.69
C THR A 224 20.65 -8.42 -17.53
N THR A 225 20.67 -7.93 -16.29
CA THR A 225 20.48 -8.75 -15.08
C THR A 225 19.04 -8.69 -14.62
N ASN A 226 18.36 -9.84 -14.69
CA ASN A 226 17.10 -10.06 -13.98
C ASN A 226 17.43 -10.07 -12.48
N ASN A 227 17.03 -9.04 -11.76
CA ASN A 227 17.14 -9.05 -10.31
C ASN A 227 15.99 -9.91 -9.77
N TYR A 228 16.25 -10.82 -8.83
CA TYR A 228 15.28 -11.79 -8.31
C TYR A 228 14.74 -11.43 -6.92
N SER A 229 15.49 -10.68 -6.12
CA SER A 229 15.07 -10.18 -4.80
C SER A 229 15.97 -9.04 -4.34
N GLY A 230 15.39 -8.08 -3.61
CA GLY A 230 16.07 -6.88 -3.15
C GLY A 230 15.62 -6.61 -1.72
N LEU A 231 16.46 -6.97 -0.76
CA LEU A 231 16.26 -6.63 0.64
C LEU A 231 17.30 -5.60 1.02
N PHE A 232 16.88 -4.40 1.45
CA PHE A 232 17.77 -3.57 2.26
C PHE A 232 17.93 -4.29 3.60
N GLN A 233 18.91 -5.19 3.67
CA GLN A 233 19.32 -5.77 4.94
C GLN A 233 20.02 -4.67 5.73
N CYS A 234 19.30 -4.08 6.67
CA CYS A 234 19.83 -3.12 7.64
C CYS A 234 20.77 -3.77 8.68
N THR A 235 21.55 -4.80 8.30
CA THR A 235 22.69 -5.27 9.12
C THR A 235 23.85 -4.27 9.10
N GLY A 236 23.72 -3.19 8.32
CA GLY A 236 24.25 -1.86 8.63
C GLY A 236 23.13 -0.83 8.50
N ALA A 237 23.15 0.19 9.34
CA ALA A 237 22.33 1.41 9.32
C ALA A 237 21.61 1.76 7.98
N PRO A 238 20.38 2.30 8.08
CA PRO A 238 20.29 3.76 8.16
C PRO A 238 19.82 4.16 9.56
N TYR A 239 20.69 3.92 10.54
CA TYR A 239 20.77 4.72 11.75
C TYR A 239 21.84 5.78 11.53
N ALA A 240 21.40 6.95 11.10
CA ALA A 240 21.97 8.24 11.48
C ALA A 240 20.84 9.27 11.41
#